data_AF-A0A847V5P5-F1
#
_entry.id   AF-A0A847V5P5-F1
#
_cell.length_a   1.000
_cell.length_b   1.000
_cell.length_c   1.000
_cell.angle_alpha   90.00
_cell.angle_beta   90.00
_cell.angle_gamma   90.00
#
_symmetry.space_group_name_H-M   'P 1'
#
loop_
_entity.id
_entity.type
_entity.pdbx_description
1 polymer ?
#
loop_
_entity_poly.entity_id
_entity_poly.type
_entity_poly.pdbx_seq_one_letter_code
_entity_poly.pdbx_strand_id
1 'polypeptide(L)'
;MKNAAFVVTLALCLASTLAEAGNITVCSEGCDYSSLKAAVFAAGEGDVVIVESGRYYDHLNANKKIFLLGVDTGDGPPILDATGSGSPLTIAADGVVVEGLRLINGGPASAGILVLSSDNVIRKNDASNNYVGIRLVGSNNTTLRGNVASGNLEFGLMLEGSSGCLVSENVLLKNFLGEAFDDGRNSWDDGAIGNRYGDFDDPEEGCSDDDGDGICDAGREIPGGPSFDRHPIAGD
;
A
#
# COMPACT_ATOMS: atom_id res chain seq x y z
N MET A 1 69.77 10.74 23.45
CA MET A 1 68.35 11.19 23.58
C MET A 1 67.84 11.49 22.18
N LYS A 2 67.15 10.52 21.58
CA LYS A 2 65.74 10.58 21.14
C LYS A 2 65.59 10.97 19.66
N ASN A 3 65.59 9.93 18.81
CA ASN A 3 65.08 9.98 17.44
C ASN A 3 63.56 10.18 17.51
N ALA A 4 63.03 11.23 16.88
CA ALA A 4 61.61 11.43 16.71
C ALA A 4 61.20 10.90 15.32
N ALA A 5 60.52 9.75 15.30
CA ALA A 5 59.88 9.23 14.10
C ALA A 5 58.63 10.07 13.80
N PHE A 6 58.57 10.63 12.60
CA PHE A 6 57.41 11.36 12.10
C PHE A 6 56.41 10.34 11.53
N VAL A 7 55.41 9.96 12.33
CA VAL A 7 54.29 9.13 11.86
C VAL A 7 53.30 10.07 11.16
N VAL A 8 53.27 10.02 9.83
CA VAL A 8 52.21 10.65 9.04
C VAL A 8 51.01 9.71 9.08
N THR A 9 50.05 9.98 9.95
CA THR A 9 48.77 9.27 9.97
C THR A 9 47.95 9.74 8.77
N LEU A 10 47.84 8.92 7.73
CA LEU A 10 46.94 9.14 6.61
C LEU A 10 45.50 8.94 7.10
N ALA A 11 44.79 10.03 7.37
CA ALA A 11 43.36 9.99 7.67
C ALA A 11 42.60 9.68 6.38
N LEU A 12 42.24 8.40 6.20
CA LEU A 12 41.35 7.96 5.13
C LEU A 12 39.93 8.45 5.47
N CYS A 13 39.57 9.64 5.00
CA CYS A 13 38.17 10.08 5.02
C CYS A 13 37.40 9.20 4.04
N LEU A 14 36.74 8.15 4.54
CA LEU A 14 35.61 7.57 3.82
C LEU A 14 34.53 8.65 3.78
N ALA A 15 34.53 9.44 2.71
CA ALA A 15 33.34 10.17 2.32
C ALA A 15 32.31 9.11 1.92
N SER A 16 31.46 8.71 2.87
CA SER A 16 30.20 8.07 2.51
C SER A 16 29.44 9.10 1.71
N THR A 17 29.43 8.97 0.38
CA THR A 17 28.47 9.70 -0.42
C THR A 17 27.11 9.21 0.05
N LEU A 18 26.38 10.05 0.77
CA LEU A 18 24.94 9.85 0.90
C LEU A 18 24.44 9.87 -0.55
N ALA A 19 24.07 8.70 -1.06
CA ALA A 19 23.36 8.62 -2.31
C ALA A 19 22.08 9.42 -2.09
N GLU A 20 21.97 10.56 -2.78
CA GLU A 20 20.75 11.34 -2.77
C GLU A 20 19.67 10.50 -3.46
N ALA A 21 18.49 10.45 -2.87
CA ALA A 21 17.34 9.75 -3.46
C ALA A 21 17.10 10.28 -4.88
N GLY A 22 17.18 9.37 -5.86
CA GLY A 22 16.96 9.68 -7.26
C GLY A 22 15.50 9.51 -7.67
N ASN A 23 15.09 10.24 -8.70
CA ASN A 23 13.84 9.98 -9.40
C ASN A 23 14.13 9.05 -10.59
N ILE A 24 13.38 7.97 -10.70
CA ILE A 24 13.41 7.01 -11.81
C ILE A 24 12.05 7.03 -12.48
N THR A 25 12.01 7.37 -13.76
CA THR A 25 10.76 7.46 -14.53
C THR A 25 10.47 6.17 -15.29
N VAL A 26 9.20 5.79 -15.38
CA VAL A 26 8.72 4.61 -16.09
C VAL A 26 7.54 4.95 -16.99
N CYS A 27 7.70 4.78 -18.31
CA CYS A 27 6.65 5.00 -19.31
C CYS A 27 6.97 4.25 -20.61
N SER A 28 6.08 4.31 -21.61
CA SER A 28 6.27 3.60 -22.88
C SER A 28 7.48 4.10 -23.68
N GLU A 29 7.71 5.41 -23.71
CA GLU A 29 8.82 6.06 -24.43
C GLU A 29 9.29 7.32 -23.71
N GLY A 30 10.61 7.59 -23.72
CA GLY A 30 11.17 8.85 -23.20
C GLY A 30 11.53 8.87 -21.70
N CYS A 31 11.11 7.85 -20.95
CA CYS A 31 11.51 7.64 -19.56
C CYS A 31 12.81 6.85 -19.41
N ASP A 32 13.35 6.82 -18.19
CA ASP A 32 14.56 6.05 -17.84
C ASP A 32 14.38 4.56 -18.11
N TYR A 33 13.17 4.04 -17.85
CA TYR A 33 12.79 2.65 -18.10
C TYR A 33 11.43 2.54 -18.79
N SER A 34 11.28 1.52 -19.63
CA SER A 34 9.97 1.06 -20.11
C SER A 34 9.43 -0.15 -19.34
N SER A 35 10.29 -0.80 -18.55
CA SER A 35 9.92 -1.92 -17.68
C SER A 35 9.89 -1.46 -16.23
N LEU A 36 8.71 -1.54 -15.61
CA LEU A 36 8.53 -1.22 -14.21
C LEU A 36 9.38 -2.12 -13.29
N LYS A 37 9.50 -3.42 -13.62
CA LYS A 37 10.37 -4.34 -12.89
C LYS A 37 11.83 -3.93 -12.95
N ALA A 38 12.32 -3.52 -14.12
CA ALA A 38 13.69 -3.07 -14.27
C ALA A 38 13.97 -1.80 -13.45
N ALA A 39 13.04 -0.84 -13.43
CA ALA A 39 13.14 0.37 -12.62
C ALA A 39 13.19 0.05 -11.11
N VAL A 40 12.27 -0.78 -10.61
CA VAL A 40 12.26 -1.20 -9.19
C VAL A 40 13.52 -1.99 -8.83
N PHE A 41 14.02 -2.83 -9.74
CA PHE A 41 15.28 -3.55 -9.53
C PHE A 41 16.48 -2.59 -9.43
N ALA A 42 16.53 -1.55 -10.26
CA ALA A 42 17.61 -0.57 -10.30
C ALA A 42 17.57 0.44 -9.14
N ALA A 43 16.39 0.76 -8.61
CA ALA A 43 16.19 1.76 -7.56
C ALA A 43 17.05 1.50 -6.32
N GLY A 44 17.75 2.51 -5.81
CA GLY A 44 18.39 2.50 -4.51
C GLY A 44 17.40 2.69 -3.36
N GLU A 45 17.89 2.57 -2.11
CA GLU A 45 17.10 2.97 -0.95
C GLU A 45 16.84 4.47 -0.97
N GLY A 46 15.58 4.86 -0.75
CA GLY A 46 15.11 6.24 -0.78
C GLY A 46 14.63 6.72 -2.14
N ASP A 47 14.94 6.01 -3.23
CA ASP A 47 14.58 6.43 -4.59
C ASP A 47 13.06 6.48 -4.80
N VAL A 48 12.65 7.37 -5.70
CA VAL A 48 11.28 7.53 -6.17
C VAL A 48 11.14 6.94 -7.57
N VAL A 49 10.38 5.86 -7.71
CA VAL A 49 9.98 5.29 -8.99
C VAL A 49 8.64 5.90 -9.39
N ILE A 50 8.67 6.80 -10.37
CA ILE A 50 7.50 7.50 -10.92
C ILE A 50 7.02 6.71 -12.14
N VAL A 51 5.79 6.21 -12.07
CA VAL A 51 5.18 5.36 -13.10
C VAL A 51 4.06 6.14 -13.78
N GLU A 52 4.19 6.39 -15.07
CA GLU A 52 3.14 7.05 -15.85
C GLU A 52 2.08 6.05 -16.32
N SER A 53 0.95 6.56 -16.83
CA SER A 53 -0.13 5.73 -17.37
C SER A 53 0.39 4.71 -18.38
N GLY A 54 -0.09 3.48 -18.25
CA GLY A 54 0.36 2.35 -19.02
C GLY A 54 -0.07 1.05 -18.37
N ARG A 55 0.08 -0.06 -19.09
CA ARG A 55 -0.14 -1.40 -18.56
C ARG A 55 1.17 -2.17 -18.52
N TYR A 56 1.56 -2.59 -17.33
CA TYR A 56 2.80 -3.30 -17.05
C TYR A 56 2.45 -4.72 -16.63
N TYR A 57 2.97 -5.70 -17.36
CA TYR A 57 2.71 -7.12 -17.12
C TYR A 57 3.85 -7.72 -16.30
N ASP A 58 3.70 -7.76 -14.97
CA ASP A 58 4.76 -8.26 -14.09
C ASP A 58 4.27 -8.55 -12.66
N HIS A 59 5.19 -9.08 -11.86
CA HIS A 59 5.09 -9.19 -10.41
C HIS A 59 6.29 -8.47 -9.81
N LEU A 60 6.01 -7.46 -8.99
CA LEU A 60 7.04 -6.63 -8.37
C LEU A 60 7.30 -7.09 -6.93
N ASN A 61 8.58 -7.09 -6.58
CA ASN A 61 9.02 -7.28 -5.20
C ASN A 61 9.75 -6.02 -4.74
N ALA A 62 9.07 -5.18 -3.97
CA ALA A 62 9.65 -3.99 -3.34
C ALA A 62 10.42 -4.42 -2.08
N ASN A 63 11.68 -4.81 -2.28
CA ASN A 63 12.59 -5.33 -1.25
C ASN A 63 13.62 -4.28 -0.76
N LYS A 64 13.42 -3.01 -1.11
CA LYS A 64 14.17 -1.85 -0.66
C LYS A 64 13.18 -0.77 -0.28
N LYS A 65 13.53 0.10 0.66
CA LYS A 65 12.73 1.29 0.99
C LYS A 65 12.69 2.22 -0.23
N ILE A 66 11.60 2.22 -0.97
CA ILE A 66 11.40 3.05 -2.17
C ILE A 66 10.03 3.74 -2.12
N PHE A 67 9.87 4.79 -2.91
CA PHE A 67 8.57 5.41 -3.19
C PHE A 67 8.12 4.98 -4.58
N LEU A 68 7.03 4.24 -4.68
CA LEU A 68 6.44 3.81 -5.93
C LEU A 68 5.18 4.65 -6.19
N LEU A 69 5.28 5.61 -7.11
CA LEU A 69 4.25 6.62 -7.35
C LEU A 69 3.68 6.49 -8.75
N GLY A 70 2.40 6.13 -8.84
CA GLY A 70 1.63 6.15 -10.07
C GLY A 70 1.09 7.54 -10.38
N VAL A 71 1.24 7.96 -11.64
CA VAL A 71 0.77 9.23 -12.18
C VAL A 71 -0.17 8.95 -13.34
N ASP A 72 -1.42 9.37 -13.20
CA ASP A 72 -2.38 9.40 -14.30
C ASP A 72 -2.02 10.57 -15.24
N THR A 73 -1.57 10.25 -16.45
CA THR A 73 -1.21 11.22 -17.49
C THR A 73 -2.38 11.56 -18.41
N GLY A 74 -3.60 11.11 -18.08
CA GLY A 74 -4.84 11.32 -18.83
C GLY A 74 -5.46 10.04 -19.39
N ASP A 75 -4.73 8.93 -19.34
CA ASP A 75 -5.17 7.61 -19.82
C ASP A 75 -5.59 6.66 -18.68
N GLY A 76 -5.77 7.19 -17.47
CA GLY A 76 -6.08 6.44 -16.26
C GLY A 76 -4.83 6.07 -15.45
N PRO A 77 -4.99 5.52 -14.23
CA PRO A 77 -3.86 5.17 -13.38
C PRO A 77 -2.99 4.08 -14.02
N PRO A 78 -1.66 4.07 -13.78
CA PRO A 78 -0.79 2.98 -14.21
C PRO A 78 -1.27 1.63 -13.67
N ILE A 79 -1.36 0.65 -14.56
CA ILE A 79 -1.89 -0.68 -14.26
C ILE A 79 -0.73 -1.66 -14.15
N LEU A 80 -0.59 -2.31 -12.99
CA LEU A 80 0.24 -3.49 -12.81
C LEU A 80 -0.64 -4.74 -12.86
N ASP A 81 -0.43 -5.55 -13.89
CA ASP A 81 -1.24 -6.73 -14.21
C ASP A 81 -0.42 -8.01 -14.01
N ALA A 82 -0.81 -8.83 -13.04
CA ALA A 82 -0.13 -10.08 -12.72
C ALA A 82 -0.61 -11.28 -13.56
N THR A 83 -1.53 -11.08 -14.50
CA THR A 83 -1.96 -12.08 -15.50
C THR A 83 -2.49 -13.39 -14.93
N GLY A 84 -3.04 -13.37 -13.71
CA GLY A 84 -3.66 -14.51 -13.03
C GLY A 84 -2.68 -15.39 -12.24
N SER A 85 -1.47 -14.92 -11.95
CA SER A 85 -0.48 -15.61 -11.12
C SER A 85 0.10 -14.66 -10.08
N GLY A 86 0.46 -15.13 -8.89
CA GLY A 86 1.12 -14.33 -7.85
C GLY A 86 0.41 -13.02 -7.47
N SER A 87 1.03 -12.22 -6.61
CA SER A 87 0.57 -10.85 -6.33
C SER A 87 1.21 -9.89 -7.34
N PRO A 88 0.47 -8.91 -7.90
CA PRO A 88 1.06 -7.84 -8.71
C PRO A 88 2.18 -7.12 -7.96
N LEU A 89 1.96 -6.77 -6.69
CA LEU A 89 2.97 -6.17 -5.83
C LEU A 89 3.12 -6.94 -4.52
N THR A 90 4.36 -7.32 -4.21
CA THR A 90 4.78 -7.74 -2.86
C THR A 90 5.69 -6.67 -2.27
N ILE A 91 5.35 -6.20 -1.08
CA ILE A 91 6.18 -5.29 -0.27
C ILE A 91 6.92 -6.13 0.78
N ALA A 92 8.25 -6.14 0.69
CA ALA A 92 9.11 -7.01 1.49
C ALA A 92 10.21 -6.26 2.26
N ALA A 93 10.22 -4.93 2.19
CA ALA A 93 11.09 -4.07 2.98
C ALA A 93 10.27 -3.03 3.74
N ASP A 94 10.80 -2.58 4.88
CA ASP A 94 10.12 -1.57 5.70
C ASP A 94 10.20 -0.19 5.04
N GLY A 95 9.22 0.67 5.34
CA GLY A 95 9.26 2.07 4.90
C GLY A 95 8.91 2.31 3.44
N VAL A 96 8.37 1.32 2.73
CA VAL A 96 7.95 1.47 1.33
C VAL A 96 6.68 2.32 1.27
N VAL A 97 6.63 3.22 0.29
CA VAL A 97 5.45 4.02 -0.03
C VAL A 97 4.91 3.60 -1.39
N VAL A 98 3.61 3.30 -1.47
CA VAL A 98 2.92 2.94 -2.72
C VAL A 98 1.71 3.84 -2.89
N GLU A 99 1.64 4.52 -4.03
CA GLU A 99 0.54 5.44 -4.31
C GLU A 99 0.10 5.43 -5.78
N GLY A 100 -1.19 5.58 -6.02
CA GLY A 100 -1.71 5.94 -7.35
C GLY A 100 -1.68 4.83 -8.40
N LEU A 101 -1.53 3.57 -8.00
CA LEU A 101 -1.50 2.43 -8.92
C LEU A 101 -2.82 1.67 -8.95
N ARG A 102 -3.09 1.02 -10.08
CA ARG A 102 -4.12 -0.03 -10.20
C ARG A 102 -3.44 -1.39 -10.28
N LEU A 103 -3.74 -2.29 -9.35
CA LEU A 103 -3.10 -3.61 -9.23
C LEU A 103 -4.15 -4.71 -9.39
N ILE A 104 -4.04 -5.50 -10.45
CA ILE A 104 -5.12 -6.41 -10.87
C ILE A 104 -4.62 -7.79 -11.30
N ASN A 105 -5.58 -8.72 -11.38
CA ASN A 105 -5.38 -10.07 -11.86
C ASN A 105 -4.31 -10.83 -11.06
N GLY A 106 -4.27 -10.64 -9.74
CA GLY A 106 -3.53 -11.52 -8.86
C GLY A 106 -4.02 -12.97 -8.97
N GLY A 107 -3.11 -13.93 -8.87
CA GLY A 107 -3.42 -15.36 -8.95
C GLY A 107 -4.10 -15.93 -7.71
N PRO A 108 -4.43 -17.24 -7.72
CA PRO A 108 -4.98 -17.93 -6.56
C PRO A 108 -4.11 -17.78 -5.31
N ALA A 109 -4.77 -17.58 -4.16
CA ALA A 109 -4.12 -17.39 -2.85
C ALA A 109 -3.11 -16.21 -2.79
N SER A 110 -3.33 -15.18 -3.62
CA SER A 110 -2.53 -13.95 -3.65
C SER A 110 -3.35 -12.71 -3.24
N ALA A 111 -2.74 -11.53 -3.33
CA ALA A 111 -3.42 -10.26 -3.12
C ALA A 111 -3.04 -9.27 -4.23
N GLY A 112 -3.86 -8.24 -4.47
CA GLY A 112 -3.49 -7.11 -5.33
C GLY A 112 -2.22 -6.42 -4.81
N ILE A 113 -2.17 -6.19 -3.49
CA ILE A 113 -0.97 -5.79 -2.74
C ILE A 113 -0.77 -6.75 -1.57
N LEU A 114 0.35 -7.47 -1.56
CA LEU A 114 0.78 -8.29 -0.42
C LEU A 114 1.88 -7.57 0.37
N VAL A 115 1.70 -7.43 1.68
CA VAL A 115 2.62 -6.73 2.58
C VAL A 115 3.17 -7.72 3.60
N LEU A 116 4.50 -7.83 3.65
CA LEU A 116 5.25 -8.75 4.50
C LEU A 116 6.27 -8.01 5.39
N SER A 117 6.14 -6.70 5.51
CA SER A 117 7.07 -5.79 6.19
C SER A 117 6.31 -4.68 6.94
N SER A 118 6.99 -3.90 7.77
CA SER A 118 6.39 -2.89 8.64
C SER A 118 6.66 -1.46 8.18
N ASP A 119 6.03 -0.48 8.85
CA ASP A 119 6.27 0.95 8.67
C ASP A 119 6.02 1.46 7.22
N ASN A 120 5.10 0.81 6.50
CA ASN A 120 4.78 1.15 5.11
C ASN A 120 3.64 2.17 5.00
N VAL A 121 3.53 2.82 3.84
CA VAL A 121 2.39 3.68 3.49
C VAL A 121 1.81 3.25 2.16
N ILE A 122 0.55 2.82 2.16
CA ILE A 122 -0.16 2.33 0.99
C ILE A 122 -1.40 3.19 0.84
N ARG A 123 -1.43 4.05 -0.17
CA ARG A 123 -2.51 5.05 -0.30
C ARG A 123 -2.96 5.29 -1.71
N LYS A 124 -4.25 5.60 -1.91
CA LYS A 124 -4.80 5.96 -3.23
C LYS A 124 -4.50 4.93 -4.33
N ASN A 125 -4.42 3.66 -3.97
CA ASN A 125 -4.30 2.56 -4.93
C ASN A 125 -5.66 1.92 -5.17
N ASP A 126 -5.84 1.33 -6.35
CA ASP A 126 -6.97 0.46 -6.66
C ASP A 126 -6.48 -0.99 -6.73
N ALA A 127 -6.84 -1.78 -5.73
CA ALA A 127 -6.53 -3.21 -5.62
C ALA A 127 -7.76 -4.09 -5.87
N SER A 128 -8.69 -3.65 -6.71
CA SER A 128 -9.94 -4.36 -7.02
C SER A 128 -9.75 -5.55 -7.97
N ASN A 129 -10.68 -6.51 -7.93
CA ASN A 129 -10.71 -7.72 -8.78
C ASN A 129 -9.48 -8.63 -8.62
N ASN A 130 -9.06 -8.86 -7.38
CA ASN A 130 -8.05 -9.83 -6.98
C ASN A 130 -8.67 -10.91 -6.09
N TYR A 131 -7.85 -11.84 -5.58
CA TYR A 131 -8.29 -12.77 -4.54
C TYR A 131 -8.55 -12.02 -3.23
N VAL A 132 -7.51 -11.43 -2.65
CA VAL A 132 -7.63 -10.39 -1.62
C VAL A 132 -7.23 -9.06 -2.24
N GLY A 133 -7.86 -7.94 -1.86
CA GLY A 133 -7.45 -6.63 -2.34
C GLY A 133 -6.06 -6.25 -1.83
N ILE A 134 -5.97 -5.94 -0.53
CA ILE A 134 -4.71 -5.68 0.17
C ILE A 134 -4.61 -6.60 1.38
N ARG A 135 -3.49 -7.32 1.48
CA ARG A 135 -3.24 -8.30 2.54
C ARG A 135 -1.96 -7.97 3.30
N LEU A 136 -2.06 -7.80 4.61
CA LEU A 136 -0.94 -7.63 5.54
C LEU A 136 -0.73 -8.92 6.32
N VAL A 137 0.51 -9.43 6.33
CA VAL A 137 0.88 -10.63 7.09
C VAL A 137 2.01 -10.28 8.04
N GLY A 138 1.74 -10.29 9.35
CA GLY A 138 2.71 -9.95 10.39
C GLY A 138 3.30 -8.53 10.25
N SER A 139 2.55 -7.61 9.64
CA SER A 139 3.04 -6.29 9.21
C SER A 139 2.54 -5.22 10.17
N ASN A 140 3.45 -4.44 10.77
CA ASN A 140 3.08 -3.47 11.81
C ASN A 140 3.22 -2.04 11.33
N ASN A 141 2.59 -1.10 12.05
CA ASN A 141 2.73 0.35 11.85
C ASN A 141 2.52 0.81 10.39
N THR A 142 1.66 0.13 9.64
CA THR A 142 1.41 0.45 8.24
C THR A 142 0.20 1.37 8.12
N THR A 143 0.28 2.37 7.25
CA THR A 143 -0.86 3.23 6.92
C THR A 143 -1.52 2.75 5.64
N LEU A 144 -2.81 2.42 5.71
CA LEU A 144 -3.68 2.07 4.59
C LEU A 144 -4.72 3.19 4.43
N ARG A 145 -4.54 4.09 3.46
CA ARG A 145 -5.41 5.27 3.33
C ARG A 145 -5.93 5.53 1.93
N GLY A 146 -7.24 5.73 1.77
CA GLY A 146 -7.77 6.16 0.49
C GLY A 146 -7.66 5.11 -0.62
N ASN A 147 -7.49 3.82 -0.28
CA ASN A 147 -7.42 2.76 -1.28
C ASN A 147 -8.83 2.27 -1.65
N VAL A 148 -8.97 1.76 -2.86
CA VAL A 148 -10.17 1.07 -3.31
C VAL A 148 -9.85 -0.42 -3.40
N ALA A 149 -10.65 -1.25 -2.74
CA ALA A 149 -10.57 -2.70 -2.85
C ALA A 149 -11.98 -3.24 -3.04
N SER A 150 -12.38 -3.45 -4.29
CA SER A 150 -13.73 -3.88 -4.63
C SER A 150 -13.76 -5.14 -5.50
N GLY A 151 -14.81 -5.94 -5.38
CA GLY A 151 -15.00 -7.11 -6.24
C GLY A 151 -13.91 -8.19 -6.08
N ASN A 152 -13.28 -8.29 -4.92
CA ASN A 152 -12.30 -9.33 -4.64
C ASN A 152 -13.01 -10.65 -4.25
N LEU A 153 -12.37 -11.79 -4.53
CA LEU A 153 -12.94 -13.12 -4.27
C LEU A 153 -12.95 -13.51 -2.79
N GLU A 154 -12.14 -12.84 -1.97
CA GLU A 154 -12.08 -13.01 -0.53
C GLU A 154 -12.40 -11.66 0.14
N PHE A 155 -11.42 -11.03 0.78
CA PHE A 155 -11.57 -9.78 1.50
C PHE A 155 -11.07 -8.57 0.71
N GLY A 156 -11.66 -7.40 0.95
CA GLY A 156 -11.11 -6.12 0.47
C GLY A 156 -9.78 -5.81 1.15
N LEU A 157 -9.81 -5.74 2.49
CA LEU A 157 -8.63 -5.63 3.34
C LEU A 157 -8.55 -6.82 4.32
N MET A 158 -7.37 -7.42 4.42
CA MET A 158 -7.12 -8.53 5.35
C MET A 158 -5.82 -8.28 6.12
N LEU A 159 -5.92 -8.07 7.43
CA LEU A 159 -4.81 -7.85 8.35
C LEU A 159 -4.67 -9.10 9.23
N GLU A 160 -3.59 -9.86 9.02
CA GLU A 160 -3.29 -11.08 9.78
C GLU A 160 -2.04 -10.88 10.63
N GLY A 161 -2.15 -11.09 11.93
CA GLY A 161 -1.06 -10.92 12.89
C GLY A 161 -0.41 -9.53 12.87
N SER A 162 -1.16 -8.52 12.43
CA SER A 162 -0.68 -7.17 12.14
C SER A 162 -1.17 -6.18 13.20
N SER A 163 -0.36 -5.23 13.64
CA SER A 163 -0.70 -4.32 14.75
C SER A 163 -0.18 -2.91 14.58
N GLY A 164 -0.85 -1.95 15.21
CA GLY A 164 -0.48 -0.53 15.15
C GLY A 164 -0.70 0.11 13.78
N CYS A 165 -1.45 -0.53 12.89
CA CYS A 165 -1.79 0.04 11.58
C CYS A 165 -2.90 1.09 11.70
N LEU A 166 -2.89 2.06 10.78
CA LEU A 166 -3.95 3.04 10.58
C LEU A 166 -4.66 2.75 9.26
N VAL A 167 -5.97 2.50 9.32
CA VAL A 167 -6.80 2.16 8.18
C VAL A 167 -7.94 3.18 8.09
N SER A 168 -7.92 4.08 7.11
CA SER A 168 -8.89 5.16 6.98
C SER A 168 -9.16 5.53 5.52
N GLU A 169 -10.34 6.07 5.22
CA GLU A 169 -10.77 6.52 3.90
C GLU A 169 -10.71 5.44 2.81
N ASN A 170 -10.63 4.16 3.16
CA ASN A 170 -10.65 3.09 2.16
C ASN A 170 -12.09 2.80 1.74
N VAL A 171 -12.27 2.40 0.48
CA VAL A 171 -13.57 2.01 -0.09
C VAL A 171 -13.56 0.52 -0.37
N LEU A 172 -14.31 -0.23 0.44
CA LEU A 172 -14.38 -1.68 0.44
C LEU A 172 -15.79 -2.09 0.03
N LEU A 173 -15.94 -2.58 -1.21
CA LEU A 173 -17.26 -2.85 -1.77
C LEU A 173 -17.29 -4.19 -2.51
N LYS A 174 -18.35 -4.98 -2.27
CA LYS A 174 -18.68 -6.17 -3.06
C LYS A 174 -17.57 -7.22 -3.02
N ASN A 175 -16.88 -7.33 -1.88
CA ASN A 175 -15.89 -8.38 -1.68
C ASN A 175 -16.59 -9.66 -1.19
N PHE A 176 -16.28 -10.79 -1.80
CA PHE A 176 -17.14 -11.98 -1.72
C PHE A 176 -17.18 -12.64 -0.34
N LEU A 177 -16.05 -12.69 0.38
CA LEU A 177 -16.04 -13.22 1.76
C LEU A 177 -16.31 -12.16 2.81
N GLY A 178 -15.98 -10.90 2.53
CA GLY A 178 -16.29 -9.76 3.39
C GLY A 178 -15.47 -8.53 3.06
N GLU A 179 -15.87 -7.38 3.56
CA GLU A 179 -15.18 -6.13 3.24
C GLU A 179 -13.83 -6.00 3.94
N ALA A 180 -13.76 -6.44 5.21
CA ALA A 180 -12.59 -6.33 6.06
C ALA A 180 -12.43 -7.53 7.01
N PHE A 181 -11.18 -7.90 7.28
CA PHE A 181 -10.79 -8.83 8.35
C PHE A 181 -9.54 -8.32 9.08
N ASP A 182 -9.55 -8.39 10.41
CA ASP A 182 -8.44 -7.99 11.28
C ASP A 182 -8.43 -8.83 12.56
N ASP A 183 -7.38 -9.64 12.76
CA ASP A 183 -7.18 -10.42 14.00
C ASP A 183 -6.20 -9.77 15.00
N GLY A 184 -5.74 -8.56 14.69
CA GLY A 184 -4.75 -7.81 15.44
C GLY A 184 -5.32 -6.66 16.26
N ARG A 185 -4.49 -5.62 16.47
CA ARG A 185 -4.90 -4.38 17.16
C ARG A 185 -4.53 -3.19 16.28
N ASN A 186 -5.50 -2.70 15.53
CA ASN A 186 -5.30 -1.61 14.57
C ASN A 186 -6.36 -0.52 14.76
N SER A 187 -6.07 0.68 14.26
CA SER A 187 -7.03 1.79 14.22
C SER A 187 -7.72 1.80 12.86
N TRP A 188 -9.02 1.56 12.83
CA TRP A 188 -9.82 1.58 11.61
C TRP A 188 -10.49 2.92 11.33
N ASP A 189 -10.06 3.96 12.04
CA ASP A 189 -10.39 5.35 11.77
C ASP A 189 -9.22 6.24 12.25
N ASP A 190 -9.15 7.48 11.74
CA ASP A 190 -8.13 8.47 12.15
C ASP A 190 -8.59 9.40 13.30
N GLY A 191 -9.74 9.08 13.91
CA GLY A 191 -10.41 9.90 14.91
C GLY A 191 -11.39 10.92 14.34
N ALA A 192 -11.42 11.10 13.01
CA ALA A 192 -12.41 11.92 12.32
C ALA A 192 -13.14 11.12 11.23
N ILE A 193 -12.45 10.21 10.54
CA ILE A 193 -13.02 9.42 9.45
C ILE A 193 -12.45 8.00 9.41
N GLY A 194 -13.35 7.06 9.15
CA GLY A 194 -13.11 5.64 8.98
C GLY A 194 -13.13 5.23 7.52
N ASN A 195 -13.69 4.06 7.23
CA ASN A 195 -13.73 3.47 5.91
C ASN A 195 -15.18 3.29 5.45
N ARG A 196 -15.38 3.15 4.14
CA ARG A 196 -16.66 2.74 3.57
C ARG A 196 -16.69 1.23 3.39
N TYR A 197 -17.76 0.60 3.86
CA TYR A 197 -17.98 -0.84 3.76
C TYR A 197 -19.31 -1.07 3.06
N GLY A 198 -19.31 -1.80 1.94
CA GLY A 198 -20.54 -2.08 1.19
C GLY A 198 -21.49 -3.09 1.86
N ASP A 199 -21.18 -3.50 3.10
CA ASP A 199 -22.04 -4.28 3.99
C ASP A 199 -22.41 -3.51 5.28
N PHE A 200 -22.07 -2.22 5.31
CA PHE A 200 -22.34 -1.29 6.40
C PHE A 200 -22.28 0.15 5.85
N ASP A 201 -23.04 0.46 4.81
CA ASP A 201 -23.13 1.83 4.28
C ASP A 201 -24.56 2.36 4.14
N ASP A 202 -25.58 1.52 4.40
CA ASP A 202 -26.99 1.93 4.39
C ASP A 202 -27.71 1.69 5.74
N PRO A 203 -28.87 2.36 6.00
CA PRO A 203 -29.61 2.21 7.26
C PRO A 203 -30.09 0.78 7.55
N GLU A 204 -30.36 0.00 6.50
CA GLU A 204 -30.76 -1.41 6.63
C GLU A 204 -29.61 -2.30 7.12
N GLU A 205 -28.37 -1.84 6.98
CA GLU A 205 -27.13 -2.53 7.34
C GLU A 205 -26.55 -2.05 8.68
N GLY A 206 -27.15 -1.01 9.26
CA GLY A 206 -26.75 -0.43 10.55
C GLY A 206 -26.01 0.90 10.45
N CYS A 207 -25.83 1.44 9.24
CA CYS A 207 -25.26 2.77 9.02
C CYS A 207 -26.37 3.80 8.80
N SER A 208 -26.61 4.69 9.75
CA SER A 208 -27.48 5.87 9.55
C SER A 208 -26.63 7.13 9.70
N ASP A 209 -26.86 8.11 8.83
CA ASP A 209 -26.26 9.45 8.86
C ASP A 209 -27.38 10.45 9.15
N ASP A 210 -27.79 10.55 10.43
CA ASP A 210 -28.95 11.36 10.82
C ASP A 210 -28.63 12.87 10.80
N ASP A 211 -27.34 13.25 10.91
CA ASP A 211 -26.90 14.65 10.91
C ASP A 211 -26.39 15.15 9.55
N GLY A 212 -26.20 14.25 8.59
CA GLY A 212 -25.92 14.54 7.18
C GLY A 212 -24.47 14.92 6.92
N ASP A 213 -23.53 14.47 7.75
CA ASP A 213 -22.10 14.75 7.62
C ASP A 213 -21.33 13.73 6.77
N GLY A 214 -22.00 12.66 6.33
CA GLY A 214 -21.45 11.58 5.51
C GLY A 214 -20.80 10.45 6.32
N ILE A 215 -20.96 10.44 7.64
CA ILE A 215 -20.42 9.42 8.56
C ILE A 215 -21.59 8.69 9.22
N CYS A 216 -21.47 7.38 9.36
CA CYS A 216 -22.43 6.59 10.12
C CYS A 216 -22.38 6.98 11.62
N ASP A 217 -23.53 7.28 12.21
CA ASP A 217 -23.68 7.55 13.65
C ASP A 217 -23.28 6.34 14.53
N ALA A 218 -23.41 5.14 13.97
CA ALA A 218 -22.97 3.90 14.58
C ALA A 218 -21.58 3.49 14.05
N GLY A 219 -20.71 3.09 14.97
CA GLY A 219 -19.44 2.46 14.59
C GLY A 219 -19.60 0.98 14.21
N ARG A 220 -18.57 0.44 13.55
CA ARG A 220 -18.54 -0.91 12.98
C ARG A 220 -17.43 -1.75 13.60
N GLU A 221 -17.77 -2.92 14.11
CA GLU A 221 -16.79 -3.94 14.50
C GLU A 221 -16.09 -4.54 13.27
N ILE A 222 -14.78 -4.79 13.37
CA ILE A 222 -14.03 -5.46 12.32
C ILE A 222 -13.92 -6.95 12.65
N PRO A 223 -14.41 -7.85 11.77
CA PRO A 223 -14.32 -9.28 12.01
C PRO A 223 -12.88 -9.77 12.24
N GLY A 224 -12.71 -10.70 13.20
CA GLY A 224 -11.43 -11.39 13.47
C GLY A 224 -10.79 -11.04 14.81
N GLY A 225 -11.08 -9.87 15.36
CA GLY A 225 -10.35 -9.32 16.51
C GLY A 225 -11.10 -8.19 17.22
N PRO A 226 -10.41 -7.42 18.08
CA PRO A 226 -11.00 -6.33 18.86
C PRO A 226 -11.08 -4.98 18.13
N SER A 227 -10.64 -4.90 16.86
CA SER A 227 -10.59 -3.65 16.11
C SER A 227 -11.99 -3.13 15.77
N PHE A 228 -12.15 -1.81 15.75
CA PHE A 228 -13.43 -1.14 15.59
C PHE A 228 -13.23 0.17 14.81
N ASP A 229 -14.08 0.42 13.83
CA ASP A 229 -14.16 1.70 13.12
C ASP A 229 -15.24 2.55 13.77
N ARG A 230 -14.85 3.69 14.36
CA ARG A 230 -15.80 4.58 15.06
C ARG A 230 -16.47 5.60 14.16
N HIS A 231 -15.96 5.78 12.94
CA HIS A 231 -16.45 6.79 12.01
C HIS A 231 -16.62 6.19 10.60
N PRO A 232 -17.39 5.08 10.42
CA PRO A 232 -17.56 4.49 9.09
C PRO A 232 -18.21 5.49 8.13
N ILE A 233 -17.83 5.45 6.87
CA ILE A 233 -18.36 6.36 5.84
C ILE A 233 -19.70 5.83 5.35
N ALA A 234 -20.73 6.68 5.37
CA ALA A 234 -22.06 6.35 4.89
C ALA A 234 -22.13 6.24 3.35
N GLY A 235 -23.12 5.52 2.86
CA GLY A 235 -23.46 5.39 1.44
C GLY A 235 -24.10 6.66 0.87
N ASP A 236 -24.16 6.74 -0.45
CA ASP A 236 -24.83 7.81 -1.21
C ASP A 236 -26.29 7.43 -1.54
#